data_AF-A0A4P5X5Q8-F1
#
_entry.id   AF-A0A4P5X5Q8-F1
#
_cell.length_a   1.000
_cell.length_b   1.000
_cell.length_c   1.000
_cell.angle_alpha   90.00
_cell.angle_beta   90.00
_cell.angle_gamma   90.00
#
_symmetry.space_group_name_H-M   'P 1'
#
loop_
_entity.id
_entity.type
_entity.pdbx_description
1 polymer ?
#
loop_
_entity_poly.entity_id
_entity_poly.type
_entity_poly.pdbx_seq_one_letter_code
_entity_poly.pdbx_strand_id
1 'polypeptide(L)'
;MAQNLKAGQRGHSVKAEPVDVLIEEYRALYSVLVFRLGAMEQRVPATAAILSAALGGTTLLPESVRPMVLIALPLVLVGFFRSTLGHARSKHDVKLRIDEIERHINRLFGQRLLTFQSQHPSRDGQVAGRSGRQSVLSVYFSVLALLAGSAFTVATSEVASARIDGYILYTAACGLWVSIDLIRLGRYRRQHQLVMSGQQDSAG
;
A
#
# COMPACT_ATOMS: atom_id res chain seq x y z
N MET A 1 -11.78 53.46 -48.92
CA MET A 1 -11.22 52.09 -49.04
C MET A 1 -9.95 52.07 -48.19
N ALA A 2 -9.77 51.38 -47.07
CA ALA A 2 -10.49 50.34 -46.32
C ALA A 2 -10.28 50.63 -44.80
N GLN A 3 -11.32 50.72 -43.96
CA GLN A 3 -11.84 49.66 -43.08
C GLN A 3 -10.80 48.75 -42.37
N ASN A 4 -10.70 48.96 -41.04
CA ASN A 4 -10.85 48.01 -39.93
C ASN A 4 -9.90 46.80 -39.75
N LEU A 5 -9.78 46.40 -38.47
CA LEU A 5 -9.16 45.18 -37.86
C LEU A 5 -7.72 45.43 -37.37
N LYS A 6 -7.35 45.38 -36.08
CA LYS A 6 -7.82 44.67 -34.87
C LYS A 6 -7.21 45.42 -33.67
N ALA A 7 -7.94 45.96 -32.69
CA ALA A 7 -8.70 45.26 -31.66
C ALA A 7 -7.97 44.06 -31.05
N GLY A 8 -7.46 44.22 -29.82
CA GLY A 8 -7.33 43.09 -28.90
C GLY A 8 -5.93 42.68 -28.46
N GLN A 9 -5.06 43.61 -28.05
CA GLN A 9 -4.12 43.28 -26.96
C GLN A 9 -4.90 43.21 -25.64
N ARG A 10 -5.75 42.19 -25.51
CA ARG A 10 -6.11 41.70 -24.18
C ARG A 10 -4.92 40.87 -23.75
N GLY A 11 -4.14 41.40 -22.81
CA GLY A 11 -3.25 40.58 -22.02
C GLY A 11 -4.06 39.38 -21.54
N HIS A 12 -3.76 38.20 -22.09
CA HIS A 12 -4.15 36.95 -21.47
C HIS A 12 -3.44 36.96 -20.12
N SER A 13 -4.17 37.41 -19.09
CA SER A 13 -3.90 37.04 -17.72
C SER A 13 -3.65 35.53 -17.75
N VAL A 14 -2.42 35.15 -17.43
CA VAL A 14 -1.94 33.77 -17.31
C VAL A 14 -2.69 33.12 -16.14
N LYS A 15 -3.99 32.91 -16.32
CA LYS A 15 -4.75 31.95 -15.55
C LYS A 15 -4.56 30.67 -16.33
N ALA A 16 -3.68 29.80 -15.83
CA ALA A 16 -3.61 28.43 -16.30
C ALA A 16 -5.05 27.94 -16.44
N GLU A 17 -5.43 27.45 -17.62
CA GLU A 17 -6.78 26.93 -17.78
C GLU A 17 -6.97 25.88 -16.67
N PRO A 18 -8.14 25.79 -16.04
CA PRO A 18 -8.39 24.81 -14.96
C PRO A 18 -8.02 23.38 -15.38
N VAL A 19 -7.97 23.13 -16.68
CA VAL A 19 -7.53 21.91 -17.33
C VAL A 19 -6.01 21.70 -17.24
N ASP A 20 -5.19 22.73 -17.46
CA ASP A 20 -3.72 22.64 -17.35
C ASP A 20 -3.32 22.26 -15.91
N VAL A 21 -4.03 22.80 -14.92
CA VAL A 21 -3.82 22.46 -13.50
C VAL A 21 -4.16 20.99 -13.23
N LEU A 22 -5.26 20.48 -13.79
CA LEU A 22 -5.66 19.08 -13.65
C LEU A 22 -4.71 18.12 -14.36
N ILE A 23 -4.18 18.51 -15.52
CA ILE A 23 -3.19 17.71 -16.26
C ILE A 23 -1.85 17.67 -15.50
N GLU A 24 -1.43 18.78 -14.89
CA GLU A 24 -0.22 18.80 -14.07
C GLU A 24 -0.41 18.02 -12.76
N GLU A 25 -1.57 18.13 -12.10
CA GLU A 25 -1.93 17.28 -10.95
C GLU A 25 -1.91 15.79 -11.34
N TYR A 26 -2.47 15.44 -12.51
CA TYR A 26 -2.44 14.08 -13.06
C TYR A 26 -1.00 13.59 -13.26
N ARG A 27 -0.14 14.39 -13.90
CA ARG A 27 1.25 14.05 -14.16
C ARG A 27 2.04 13.85 -12.87
N ALA A 28 1.85 14.74 -11.90
CA ALA A 28 2.45 14.64 -10.58
C ALA A 28 1.99 13.36 -9.86
N LEU A 29 0.68 13.09 -9.82
CA LEU A 29 0.14 11.87 -9.19
C LEU A 29 0.60 10.59 -9.90
N TYR A 30 0.71 10.60 -11.21
CA TYR A 30 1.22 9.46 -11.98
C TYR A 30 2.69 9.19 -11.65
N SER A 31 3.52 10.24 -11.52
CA SER A 31 4.92 10.09 -11.10
C SER A 31 5.03 9.48 -9.69
N VAL A 32 4.18 9.92 -8.75
CA VAL A 32 4.09 9.37 -7.39
C VAL A 32 3.61 7.92 -7.42
N LEU A 33 2.66 7.58 -8.30
CA LEU A 33 2.17 6.22 -8.45
C LEU A 33 3.26 5.27 -8.95
N VAL A 34 4.03 5.67 -9.96
CA VAL A 34 5.14 4.87 -10.50
C VAL A 34 6.23 4.67 -9.44
N PHE A 35 6.60 5.73 -8.72
CA PHE A 35 7.53 5.63 -7.59
C PHE A 35 7.04 4.63 -6.53
N ARG A 36 5.76 4.72 -6.14
CA ARG A 36 5.16 3.82 -5.15
C ARG A 36 5.01 2.38 -5.64
N LEU A 37 4.80 2.17 -6.94
CA LEU A 37 4.82 0.85 -7.57
C LEU A 37 6.20 0.21 -7.42
N GLY A 38 7.26 0.93 -7.79
CA GLY A 38 8.64 0.46 -7.62
C GLY A 38 8.98 0.15 -6.16
N ALA A 39 8.59 1.03 -5.23
CA ALA A 39 8.80 0.81 -3.80
C ALA A 39 8.02 -0.41 -3.26
N MET A 40 6.86 -0.73 -3.84
CA MET A 40 6.10 -1.93 -3.48
C MET A 40 6.76 -3.21 -4.03
N GLU A 41 7.22 -3.16 -5.28
CA GLU A 41 7.88 -4.29 -5.94
C GLU A 41 9.19 -4.67 -5.25
N GLN A 42 9.94 -3.69 -4.74
CA GLN A 42 11.14 -3.90 -3.94
C GLN A 42 10.88 -4.59 -2.59
N ARG A 43 9.65 -4.59 -2.07
CA ARG A 43 9.34 -5.25 -0.79
C ARG A 43 9.33 -6.77 -0.88
N VAL A 44 9.00 -7.34 -2.04
CA VAL A 44 9.06 -8.81 -2.23
C VAL A 44 10.50 -9.34 -2.09
N PRO A 45 11.51 -8.82 -2.81
CA PRO A 45 12.90 -9.24 -2.61
C PRO A 45 13.44 -8.84 -1.24
N ALA A 46 13.03 -7.70 -0.67
CA ALA A 46 13.40 -7.35 0.71
C ALA A 46 12.88 -8.37 1.73
N THR A 47 11.64 -8.85 1.54
CA THR A 47 11.05 -9.90 2.39
C THR A 47 11.80 -11.22 2.21
N ALA A 48 12.15 -11.60 0.98
CA ALA A 48 12.97 -12.77 0.72
C ALA A 48 14.34 -12.67 1.40
N ALA A 49 15.00 -11.51 1.33
CA ALA A 49 16.27 -11.26 2.00
C ALA A 49 16.15 -11.35 3.53
N ILE A 50 15.12 -10.75 4.12
CA ILE A 50 14.84 -10.87 5.56
C ILE A 50 14.59 -12.34 5.93
N LEU A 51 13.84 -13.08 5.09
CA LEU A 51 13.54 -14.48 5.34
C LEU A 51 14.80 -15.35 5.30
N SER A 52 15.65 -15.17 4.28
CA SER A 52 16.94 -15.85 4.17
C SER A 52 17.89 -15.48 5.31
N ALA A 53 17.97 -14.20 5.68
CA ALA A 53 18.80 -13.73 6.76
C ALA A 53 18.33 -14.23 8.13
N ALA A 54 17.02 -14.32 8.35
CA ALA A 54 16.48 -14.87 9.59
C ALA A 54 16.70 -16.39 9.68
N LEU A 55 16.45 -17.14 8.61
CA LEU A 55 16.65 -18.59 8.58
C LEU A 55 18.13 -18.99 8.71
N GLY A 56 19.03 -18.31 8.00
CA GLY A 56 20.47 -18.59 8.05
C GLY A 56 21.19 -17.92 9.22
N GLY A 57 20.75 -16.73 9.62
CA GLY A 57 21.40 -15.96 10.68
C GLY A 57 21.11 -16.53 12.07
N THR A 58 19.86 -16.88 12.37
CA THR A 58 19.48 -17.33 13.73
C THR A 58 20.22 -18.60 14.16
N THR A 59 20.60 -19.47 13.21
CA THR A 59 21.39 -20.69 13.47
C THR A 59 22.89 -20.41 13.65
N LEU A 60 23.41 -19.36 13.00
CA LEU A 60 24.82 -18.97 13.05
C LEU A 60 25.13 -17.94 14.16
N LEU A 61 24.11 -17.37 14.79
CA LEU A 61 24.31 -16.36 15.82
C LEU A 61 24.97 -16.94 17.09
N PRO A 62 25.96 -16.25 17.68
CA PRO A 62 26.50 -16.58 18.99
C PRO A 62 25.41 -16.62 20.06
N GLU A 63 25.51 -17.56 21.00
CA GLU A 63 24.48 -17.76 22.05
C GLU A 63 24.26 -16.53 22.93
N SER A 64 25.28 -15.68 23.09
CA SER A 64 25.21 -14.44 23.84
C SER A 64 24.28 -13.39 23.20
N VAL A 65 24.15 -13.39 21.87
CA VAL A 65 23.40 -12.36 21.11
C VAL A 65 22.06 -12.91 20.59
N ARG A 66 21.97 -14.22 20.39
CA ARG A 66 20.76 -14.94 19.94
C ARG A 66 19.46 -14.55 20.68
N PRO A 67 19.40 -14.49 22.02
CA PRO A 67 18.15 -14.16 22.72
C PRO A 67 17.70 -12.72 22.45
N MET A 68 18.63 -11.77 22.33
CA MET A 68 18.32 -10.36 22.08
C MET A 68 17.70 -10.18 20.69
N VAL A 69 18.21 -10.90 19.69
CA VAL A 69 17.65 -10.91 18.32
C VAL A 69 16.28 -11.58 18.28
N LEU A 70 16.10 -12.71 18.97
CA LEU A 70 14.81 -13.42 19.01
C LEU A 70 13.71 -12.59 19.68
N ILE A 71 14.04 -11.76 20.67
CA ILE A 71 13.08 -10.84 21.30
C ILE A 71 12.71 -9.70 20.33
N ALA A 72 13.70 -9.13 19.63
CA ALA A 72 13.48 -8.00 18.73
C ALA A 72 12.75 -8.39 17.43
N LEU A 73 13.00 -9.62 16.93
CA LEU A 73 12.55 -10.06 15.61
C LEU A 73 11.02 -9.95 15.41
N PRO A 74 10.14 -10.43 16.32
CA PRO A 74 8.69 -10.29 16.16
C PRO A 74 8.21 -8.85 16.02
N LEU A 75 8.77 -7.92 16.80
CA LEU A 75 8.41 -6.49 16.73
C LEU A 75 8.84 -5.86 15.40
N VAL A 76 10.05 -6.18 14.94
CA VAL A 76 10.55 -5.71 13.63
C VAL A 76 9.66 -6.22 12.50
N LEU A 77 9.22 -7.49 12.56
CA LEU A 77 8.31 -8.06 11.56
C LEU A 77 6.94 -7.38 11.54
N VAL A 78 6.37 -7.08 12.72
CA VAL A 78 5.12 -6.30 12.84
C VAL A 78 5.30 -4.91 12.21
N GLY A 79 6.38 -4.21 12.55
CA GLY A 79 6.70 -2.88 12.00
C GLY A 79 6.86 -2.90 10.48
N PHE A 80 7.58 -3.90 9.96
CA PHE A 80 7.77 -4.11 8.53
C PHE A 80 6.44 -4.34 7.80
N PHE A 81 5.58 -5.21 8.35
CA PHE A 81 4.25 -5.47 7.79
C PHE A 81 3.37 -4.22 7.79
N ARG A 82 3.34 -3.47 8.91
CA ARG A 82 2.57 -2.21 9.00
C ARG A 82 3.03 -1.18 7.98
N SER A 83 4.34 -1.05 7.78
CA SER A 83 4.89 -0.19 6.72
C SER A 83 4.40 -0.62 5.33
N THR A 84 4.31 -1.94 5.07
CA THR A 84 3.80 -2.50 3.82
C THR A 84 2.32 -2.17 3.62
N LEU A 85 1.51 -2.31 4.67
CA LEU A 85 0.10 -1.90 4.64
C LEU A 85 -0.07 -0.40 4.37
N GLY A 86 0.78 0.44 4.98
CA GLY A 86 0.78 1.88 4.74
C GLY A 86 1.01 2.23 3.27
N HIS A 87 2.00 1.58 2.64
CA HIS A 87 2.30 1.78 1.21
C HIS A 87 1.16 1.28 0.32
N ALA A 88 0.54 0.14 0.67
CA ALA A 88 -0.61 -0.38 -0.05
C ALA A 88 -1.81 0.58 0.00
N ARG A 89 -2.06 1.22 1.16
CA ARG A 89 -3.09 2.27 1.31
C ARG A 89 -2.76 3.48 0.46
N SER A 90 -1.57 4.08 0.60
CA SER A 90 -1.27 5.29 -0.18
C SER A 90 -1.28 5.05 -1.70
N LYS A 91 -0.88 3.85 -2.15
CA LYS A 91 -0.98 3.49 -3.57
C LYS A 91 -2.43 3.41 -4.03
N HIS A 92 -3.33 2.88 -3.19
CA HIS A 92 -4.75 2.85 -3.49
C HIS A 92 -5.35 4.25 -3.56
N ASP A 93 -5.03 5.12 -2.59
CA ASP A 93 -5.56 6.48 -2.54
C ASP A 93 -5.12 7.30 -3.77
N VAL A 94 -3.86 7.17 -4.21
CA VAL A 94 -3.38 7.84 -5.43
C VAL A 94 -4.10 7.33 -6.68
N LYS A 95 -4.35 6.02 -6.80
CA LYS A 95 -5.11 5.47 -7.93
C LYS A 95 -6.54 6.04 -7.97
N LEU A 96 -7.20 6.10 -6.81
CA LEU A 96 -8.55 6.67 -6.73
C LEU A 96 -8.57 8.14 -7.15
N ARG A 97 -7.56 8.91 -6.75
CA ARG A 97 -7.45 10.32 -7.13
C ARG A 97 -7.21 10.51 -8.64
N ILE A 98 -6.37 9.66 -9.24
CA ILE A 98 -6.16 9.63 -10.69
C ILE A 98 -7.48 9.31 -11.40
N ASP A 99 -8.21 8.28 -10.97
CA ASP A 99 -9.51 7.91 -11.55
C ASP A 99 -10.56 9.05 -11.42
N GLU A 100 -10.49 9.87 -10.35
CA GLU A 100 -11.35 11.05 -10.17
C GLU A 100 -11.02 12.15 -11.18
N ILE A 101 -9.73 12.45 -11.36
CA ILE A 101 -9.25 13.47 -12.31
C ILE A 101 -9.60 13.07 -13.74
N GLU A 102 -9.37 11.81 -14.13
CA GLU A 102 -9.75 11.28 -15.45
C GLU A 102 -11.25 11.43 -15.70
N ARG A 103 -12.09 11.10 -14.71
CA ARG A 103 -13.54 11.29 -14.79
C ARG A 103 -13.95 12.77 -14.86
N HIS A 104 -13.21 13.66 -14.22
CA HIS A 104 -13.48 15.10 -14.28
C HIS A 104 -13.13 15.66 -15.66
N ILE A 105 -11.95 15.32 -16.20
CA ILE A 105 -11.51 15.73 -17.54
C ILE A 105 -12.46 15.18 -18.62
N ASN A 106 -12.86 13.90 -18.53
CA ASN A 106 -13.81 13.29 -19.48
C ASN A 106 -15.19 13.96 -19.47
N ARG A 107 -15.61 14.53 -18.33
CA ARG A 107 -16.84 15.33 -18.24
C ARG A 107 -16.68 16.70 -18.89
N LEU A 108 -15.51 17.34 -18.76
CA LEU A 108 -15.23 18.66 -19.32
C LEU A 108 -15.11 18.66 -20.85
N PHE A 109 -14.46 17.65 -21.43
CA PHE A 109 -14.16 17.60 -22.87
C PHE A 109 -15.12 16.74 -23.69
N GLY A 110 -16.13 16.15 -23.04
CA GLY A 110 -16.99 15.14 -23.64
C GLY A 110 -16.26 13.82 -23.92
N GLN A 111 -17.02 12.72 -24.00
CA GLN A 111 -16.50 11.35 -24.13
C GLN A 111 -15.63 11.08 -25.37
N ARG A 112 -15.49 12.04 -26.29
CA ARG A 112 -14.89 11.85 -27.62
C ARG A 112 -13.42 12.26 -27.75
N LEU A 113 -12.88 13.11 -26.88
CA LEU A 113 -11.53 13.66 -27.09
C LEU A 113 -10.41 12.89 -26.38
N LEU A 114 -10.72 12.20 -25.28
CA LEU A 114 -9.73 11.47 -24.48
C LEU A 114 -10.21 10.04 -24.27
N THR A 115 -10.05 9.21 -25.29
CA THR A 115 -10.07 7.74 -25.19
C THR A 115 -8.85 7.23 -24.40
N PHE A 116 -8.42 7.93 -23.35
CA PHE A 116 -7.41 7.47 -22.41
C PHE A 116 -8.06 6.43 -21.50
N GLN A 117 -8.06 5.18 -21.98
CA GLN A 117 -8.38 3.96 -21.23
C GLN A 117 -9.79 3.79 -20.63
N SER A 118 -10.09 2.52 -20.40
CA SER A 118 -11.42 1.89 -20.47
C SER A 118 -12.50 2.50 -19.59
N GLN A 119 -13.72 2.59 -20.15
CA GLN A 119 -15.01 2.78 -19.44
C GLN A 119 -15.31 1.72 -18.36
N HIS A 120 -14.39 0.79 -18.11
CA HIS A 120 -14.45 -0.11 -16.99
C HIS A 120 -13.71 0.54 -15.82
N PRO A 121 -14.41 1.10 -14.82
CA PRO A 121 -13.79 1.29 -13.52
C PRO A 121 -13.11 -0.02 -13.16
N SER A 122 -11.92 0.04 -12.56
CA SER A 122 -11.27 -1.14 -12.00
C SER A 122 -12.20 -1.76 -10.95
N ARG A 123 -13.14 -2.60 -11.42
CA ARG A 123 -14.18 -3.29 -10.63
C ARG A 123 -13.56 -4.29 -9.66
N ASP A 124 -12.28 -4.61 -9.87
CA ASP A 124 -11.46 -5.28 -8.89
C ASP A 124 -11.21 -4.32 -7.72
N GLY A 125 -12.19 -4.24 -6.82
CA GLY A 125 -12.11 -3.63 -5.50
C GLY A 125 -11.05 -4.34 -4.64
N GLN A 126 -9.79 -4.22 -5.01
CA GLN A 126 -8.63 -4.72 -4.29
C GLN A 126 -7.71 -3.54 -4.01
N VAL A 127 -7.38 -3.32 -2.73
CA VAL A 127 -6.43 -2.29 -2.31
C VAL A 127 -5.11 -2.52 -3.06
N ALA A 128 -4.60 -1.47 -3.73
CA ALA A 128 -3.42 -1.50 -4.60
C ALA A 128 -3.53 -2.32 -5.92
N GLY A 129 -4.67 -2.92 -6.24
CA GLY A 129 -4.88 -3.81 -7.40
C GLY A 129 -4.41 -5.25 -7.16
N ARG A 130 -4.60 -6.15 -8.14
CA ARG A 130 -4.29 -7.60 -8.03
C ARG A 130 -2.84 -7.89 -7.59
N SER A 131 -1.86 -7.28 -8.26
CA SER A 131 -0.43 -7.38 -7.89
C SER A 131 -0.15 -6.77 -6.51
N GLY A 132 -0.87 -5.68 -6.19
CA GLY A 132 -0.85 -5.02 -4.88
C GLY A 132 -1.17 -5.97 -3.74
N ARG A 133 -2.32 -6.64 -3.85
CA ARG A 133 -2.81 -7.62 -2.89
C ARG A 133 -1.89 -8.82 -2.77
N GLN A 134 -1.42 -9.37 -3.90
CA GLN A 134 -0.51 -10.52 -3.87
C GLN A 134 0.78 -10.20 -3.12
N SER A 135 1.33 -9.00 -3.29
CA SER A 135 2.51 -8.57 -2.55
C SER A 135 2.22 -8.47 -1.05
N VAL A 136 1.11 -7.85 -0.64
CA VAL A 136 0.73 -7.76 0.78
C VAL A 136 0.53 -9.14 1.41
N LEU A 137 -0.13 -10.06 0.70
CA LEU A 137 -0.33 -11.43 1.17
C LEU A 137 0.98 -12.21 1.24
N SER A 138 1.86 -12.06 0.25
CA SER A 138 3.19 -12.67 0.27
C SER A 138 3.97 -12.22 1.51
N VAL A 139 4.02 -10.91 1.78
CA VAL A 139 4.66 -10.37 2.98
C VAL A 139 4.01 -10.88 4.26
N TYR A 140 2.68 -10.94 4.31
CA TYR A 140 1.94 -11.49 5.45
C TYR A 140 2.33 -12.95 5.75
N PHE A 141 2.32 -13.82 4.75
CA PHE A 141 2.69 -15.22 4.93
C PHE A 141 4.15 -15.40 5.30
N SER A 142 5.06 -14.60 4.73
CA SER A 142 6.47 -14.61 5.13
C SER A 142 6.67 -14.18 6.58
N VAL A 143 5.95 -13.16 7.05
CA VAL A 143 5.99 -12.73 8.46
C VAL A 143 5.49 -13.84 9.38
N LEU A 144 4.38 -14.49 9.05
CA LEU A 144 3.86 -15.62 9.83
C LEU A 144 4.84 -16.80 9.85
N ALA A 145 5.45 -17.13 8.72
CA ALA A 145 6.45 -18.19 8.63
C ALA A 145 7.68 -17.88 9.50
N LEU A 146 8.12 -16.63 9.54
CA LEU A 146 9.24 -16.22 10.40
C LEU A 146 8.90 -16.22 11.88
N LEU A 147 7.69 -15.79 12.26
CA LEU A 147 7.21 -15.91 13.64
C LEU A 147 7.14 -17.38 14.06
N ALA A 148 6.56 -18.24 13.23
CA ALA A 148 6.50 -19.68 13.49
C ALA A 148 7.89 -20.31 13.57
N GLY A 149 8.80 -19.95 12.66
CA GLY A 149 10.19 -20.40 12.66
C GLY A 149 10.91 -19.98 13.95
N SER A 150 10.75 -18.73 14.39
CA SER A 150 11.35 -18.26 15.65
C SER A 150 10.80 -19.02 16.86
N ALA A 151 9.48 -19.26 16.92
CA ALA A 151 8.87 -20.03 17.99
C ALA A 151 9.38 -21.48 18.00
N PHE A 152 9.52 -22.10 16.83
CA PHE A 152 10.09 -23.43 16.67
C PHE A 152 11.53 -23.50 17.17
N THR A 153 12.40 -22.56 16.78
CA THR A 153 13.81 -22.54 17.24
C THR A 153 13.95 -22.43 18.76
N VAL A 154 13.05 -21.70 19.43
CA VAL A 154 13.03 -21.58 20.88
C VAL A 154 12.44 -22.84 21.53
N ALA A 155 11.40 -23.44 20.94
CA ALA A 155 10.80 -24.67 21.45
C ALA A 155 11.75 -25.87 21.41
N THR A 156 12.69 -25.91 20.45
CA THR A 156 13.71 -26.96 20.35
C THR A 156 14.99 -26.67 21.16
N SER A 157 15.06 -25.52 21.85
CA SER A 157 16.23 -25.17 22.66
C SER A 157 16.10 -25.73 24.08
N GLU A 158 17.23 -25.99 24.76
CA GLU A 158 17.27 -26.52 26.14
C GLU A 158 16.83 -25.51 27.23
N VAL A 159 15.97 -24.55 26.87
CA VAL A 159 15.54 -23.46 27.74
C VAL A 159 14.38 -23.92 28.64
N ALA A 160 14.29 -23.37 29.86
CA ALA A 160 13.22 -23.68 30.80
C ALA A 160 11.81 -23.49 30.20
N SER A 161 10.90 -24.45 30.43
CA SER A 161 9.54 -24.52 29.87
C SER A 161 8.76 -23.19 30.00
N ALA A 162 8.79 -22.55 31.17
CA ALA A 162 8.06 -21.30 31.40
C ALA A 162 8.52 -20.13 30.51
N ARG A 163 9.79 -20.12 30.08
CA ARG A 163 10.32 -19.10 29.14
C ARG A 163 9.92 -19.41 27.70
N ILE A 164 9.79 -20.69 27.35
CA ILE A 164 9.28 -21.14 26.05
C ILE A 164 7.81 -20.72 25.90
N ASP A 165 6.98 -21.00 26.91
CA ASP A 165 5.56 -20.65 26.90
C ASP A 165 5.35 -19.14 26.74
N GLY A 166 6.13 -18.33 27.47
CA GLY A 166 6.10 -16.87 27.34
C GLY A 166 6.48 -16.37 25.95
N TYR A 167 7.49 -16.98 25.32
CA TYR A 167 7.93 -16.62 23.97
C TYR A 167 6.91 -17.03 22.89
N ILE A 168 6.29 -18.21 23.03
CA ILE A 168 5.20 -18.67 22.15
C ILE A 168 4.01 -17.71 22.26
N LEU A 169 3.62 -17.31 23.47
CA LEU A 169 2.53 -16.34 23.66
C LEU A 169 2.86 -14.99 23.01
N TYR A 170 4.09 -14.52 23.18
CA TYR A 170 4.57 -13.26 22.59
C TYR A 170 4.54 -13.27 21.05
N THR A 171 5.06 -14.34 20.44
CA THR A 171 5.05 -14.49 18.97
C THR A 171 3.62 -14.67 18.43
N ALA A 172 2.76 -15.40 19.15
CA ALA A 172 1.34 -15.54 18.82
C ALA A 172 0.59 -14.20 18.90
N ALA A 173 0.86 -13.39 19.93
CA ALA A 173 0.30 -12.04 20.05
C ALA A 173 0.71 -11.13 18.88
N CYS A 174 1.97 -11.21 18.44
CA CYS A 174 2.43 -10.49 17.25
C CYS A 174 1.74 -10.96 15.97
N GLY A 175 1.57 -12.27 15.79
CA GLY A 175 0.83 -12.85 14.66
C GLY A 175 -0.65 -12.43 14.63
N LEU A 176 -1.29 -12.41 15.79
CA LEU A 176 -2.66 -11.91 15.95
C LEU A 176 -2.76 -10.41 15.62
N TRP A 177 -1.79 -9.60 16.06
CA TRP A 177 -1.74 -8.17 15.74
C TRP A 177 -1.61 -7.94 14.23
N VAL A 178 -0.70 -8.63 13.56
CA VAL A 178 -0.52 -8.58 12.10
C VAL A 178 -1.80 -9.01 11.37
N SER A 179 -2.49 -10.03 11.87
CA SER A 179 -3.78 -10.50 11.33
C SER A 179 -4.88 -9.44 11.47
N ILE A 180 -4.98 -8.78 12.63
CA ILE A 180 -5.92 -7.68 12.86
C ILE A 180 -5.64 -6.52 11.91
N ASP A 181 -4.38 -6.15 11.71
CA ASP A 181 -3.99 -5.07 10.81
C ASP A 181 -4.34 -5.39 9.34
N LEU A 182 -4.20 -6.65 8.90
CA LEU A 182 -4.66 -7.11 7.59
C LEU A 182 -6.19 -7.03 7.46
N ILE A 183 -6.94 -7.46 8.48
CA ILE A 183 -8.41 -7.36 8.49
C ILE A 183 -8.86 -5.90 8.44
N ARG A 184 -8.19 -5.00 9.18
CA ARG A 184 -8.45 -3.55 9.15
C ARG A 184 -8.22 -2.96 7.76
N LEU A 185 -7.19 -3.41 7.04
CA LEU A 185 -7.01 -3.03 5.63
C LEU A 185 -8.19 -3.47 4.76
N GLY A 186 -8.71 -4.68 4.98
CA GLY A 186 -9.91 -5.18 4.31
C GLY A 186 -11.18 -4.37 4.62
N ARG A 187 -11.29 -3.81 5.84
CA ARG A 187 -12.41 -2.94 6.24
C ARG A 187 -12.29 -1.52 5.67
N TYR A 188 -11.09 -0.94 5.64
CA TYR A 188 -10.80 0.36 5.03
C TYR A 188 -11.38 0.44 3.61
N ARG A 189 -11.18 -0.63 2.83
CA ARG A 189 -11.79 -0.79 1.50
C ARG A 189 -13.31 -0.60 1.51
N ARG A 190 -14.01 -1.28 2.42
CA ARG A 190 -15.48 -1.32 2.44
C ARG A 190 -16.05 0.07 2.73
N GLN A 191 -15.44 0.80 3.67
CA GLN A 191 -15.86 2.18 3.97
C GLN A 191 -15.62 3.11 2.79
N HIS A 192 -14.45 3.04 2.14
CA HIS A 192 -14.14 3.93 1.02
C HIS A 192 -15.01 3.66 -0.22
N GLN A 193 -15.42 2.41 -0.44
CA GLN A 193 -16.38 2.05 -1.49
C GLN A 193 -17.79 2.59 -1.24
N LEU A 194 -18.25 2.56 0.02
CA LEU A 194 -19.58 3.05 0.41
C LEU A 194 -19.72 4.57 0.25
N VAL A 195 -18.65 5.32 0.58
CA VAL A 195 -18.59 6.78 0.38
C VAL A 195 -18.66 7.11 -1.12
N MET A 196 -17.90 6.38 -1.95
CA MET A 196 -17.85 6.60 -3.40
C MET A 196 -19.13 6.17 -4.14
N SER A 197 -19.91 5.23 -3.61
CA SER A 197 -21.18 4.80 -4.19
C SER A 197 -22.37 5.67 -3.79
N GLY A 198 -22.16 6.75 -3.02
CA GLY A 198 -23.23 7.66 -2.59
C GLY A 198 -24.28 7.00 -1.69
N GLN A 199 -23.95 5.87 -1.07
CA GLN A 199 -24.92 5.02 -0.35
C GLN A 199 -25.00 5.34 1.15
N GLN A 200 -24.52 6.52 1.56
CA GLN A 200 -24.58 7.00 2.94
C GLN A 200 -25.90 7.72 3.30
N ASP A 201 -26.77 8.02 2.33
CA ASP A 201 -28.00 8.79 2.58
C ASP A 201 -29.25 7.93 2.88
N SER A 202 -29.12 6.69 3.37
CA SER A 202 -30.30 5.80 3.58
C SER A 202 -30.29 4.97 4.86
N ALA A 203 -29.53 5.39 5.87
CA ALA A 203 -29.60 4.77 7.21
C ALA A 203 -29.58 5.86 8.29
N GLY A 204 -30.58 6.73 8.23
CA GLY A 204 -31.06 7.51 9.37
C GLY A 204 -32.31 6.86 9.93
#